data_AF-A0A955S400-F1
#
_entry.id   AF-A0A955S400-F1
#
_cell.length_a   1.000
_cell.length_b   1.000
_cell.length_c   1.000
_cell.angle_alpha   90.00
_cell.angle_beta   90.00
_cell.angle_gamma   90.00
#
_symmetry.space_group_name_H-M   'P 1'
#
loop_
_entity.id
_entity.type
_entity.pdbx_description
1 polymer ?
#
loop_
_entity_poly.entity_id
_entity_poly.type
_entity_poly.pdbx_seq_one_letter_code
_entity_poly.pdbx_strand_id
1 'polypeptide(L)' 'RRYKNVFLNKLTDCSQEAAETQTWLDFALRCKYITEEDFTQLNERYEHIFAMLITMEKKADTFCRGVNRNSQDLNGLSK' A
#
# COMPACT_ATOMS: atom_id res chain seq x y z
N ARG A 1 12.41 -4.82 -1.97
CA ARG A 1 12.09 -5.72 -0.83
C ARG A 1 12.38 -7.15 -1.26
N ARG A 2 12.77 -8.07 -0.37
CA ARG A 2 13.20 -9.43 -0.79
C ARG A 2 12.11 -10.50 -0.70
N TYR A 3 11.17 -10.36 0.23
CA TYR A 3 10.10 -11.33 0.46
C TYR A 3 8.74 -10.75 0.08
N LYS A 4 8.20 -11.19 -1.06
CA LYS A 4 6.92 -10.69 -1.60
C LYS A 4 5.77 -10.90 -0.62
N ASN A 5 5.67 -12.08 0.00
CA ASN A 5 4.58 -12.40 0.92
C ASN A 5 4.59 -11.52 2.17
N VAL A 6 5.77 -11.22 2.73
CA VAL A 6 5.90 -10.30 3.87
C VAL A 6 5.48 -8.88 3.48
N PHE A 7 5.82 -8.46 2.26
CA PHE A 7 5.41 -7.16 1.74
C PHE A 7 3.89 -7.08 1.56
N LEU A 8 3.27 -8.10 0.95
CA LEU A 8 1.82 -8.17 0.78
C LEU A 8 1.08 -8.18 2.12
N ASN A 9 1.52 -9.01 3.08
CA ASN A 9 0.93 -9.01 4.43
C ASN A 9 0.96 -7.61 5.05
N LYS A 10 2.08 -6.89 4.92
CA LYS A 10 2.17 -5.52 5.46
C LYS A 10 1.24 -4.54 4.75
N LEU A 11 0.99 -4.70 3.45
CA LEU A 11 -0.01 -3.89 2.74
C LEU A 11 -1.44 -4.20 3.19
N THR A 12 -1.73 -5.47 3.47
CA THR A 12 -3.01 -5.89 4.06
C THR A 12 -3.20 -5.25 5.44
N ASP A 13 -2.21 -5.36 6.34
CA ASP A 13 -2.24 -4.71 7.65
C ASP A 13 -2.53 -3.21 7.49
N CYS A 14 -1.76 -2.51 6.64
CA CYS A 14 -1.98 -1.08 6.40
C CYS A 14 -3.38 -0.74 5.86
N SER A 15 -3.98 -1.63 5.04
CA SER A 15 -5.33 -1.42 4.51
C SER A 15 -6.39 -1.59 5.60
N GLN A 16 -6.18 -2.51 6.55
CA GLN A 16 -7.07 -2.69 7.69
C GLN A 16 -7.03 -1.49 8.64
N GLU A 17 -5.84 -0.99 8.97
CA GLU A 17 -5.67 0.21 9.81
C GLU A 17 -6.30 1.47 9.18
N ALA A 18 -6.19 1.59 7.85
CA ALA A 18 -6.83 2.68 7.12
C ALA A 18 -8.37 2.59 7.18
N ALA A 19 -8.93 1.38 7.05
CA ALA A 19 -10.37 1.15 7.11
C ALA A 19 -10.92 1.40 8.52
N GLU A 20 -10.17 1.00 9.54
CA GLU A 20 -10.48 1.34 10.93
C GLU A 20 -10.49 2.86 11.12
N THR A 21 -9.51 3.58 10.56
CA THR A 21 -9.48 5.04 10.69
C THR A 21 -10.67 5.72 10.00
N GLN A 22 -11.10 5.26 8.83
CA GLN A 22 -12.34 5.77 8.21
C GLN A 22 -13.58 5.50 9.08
N THR A 23 -13.62 4.37 9.78
CA THR A 23 -14.70 4.08 10.75
C THR A 23 -14.68 5.09 11.90
N TRP A 24 -13.49 5.45 12.40
CA TRP A 24 -13.35 6.48 13.42
C TRP A 24 -13.73 7.89 12.92
N LEU A 25 -13.48 8.21 11.65
CA LEU A 25 -13.95 9.45 11.04
C LEU A 25 -15.49 9.50 10.98
N ASP A 26 -16.15 8.41 10.60
CA ASP A 26 -17.62 8.33 10.56
C ASP A 26 -18.20 8.49 11.96
N PHE A 27 -17.61 7.83 12.96
CA PHE A 27 -17.99 7.99 14.36
C PHE A 27 -17.81 9.45 14.83
N ALA A 28 -16.67 10.07 14.53
CA ALA A 28 -16.39 11.45 14.90
C ALA A 28 -17.40 12.44 14.27
N LEU A 29 -17.78 12.22 13.02
CA LEU A 29 -18.80 13.01 12.34
C LEU A 29 -20.17 12.84 12.99
N ARG A 30 -20.59 11.60 13.27
CA ARG A 30 -21.88 11.30 13.93
C ARG A 30 -21.98 11.93 15.32
N CYS A 31 -20.88 11.94 16.05
CA CYS A 31 -20.77 12.59 17.36
C CYS A 31 -20.53 14.11 17.26
N LYS A 32 -20.47 14.69 16.06
CA LYS A 32 -20.26 16.12 15.79
C LYS A 32 -18.94 16.67 16.36
N TYR A 33 -17.91 15.82 16.45
CA TYR A 33 -16.56 16.25 16.81
C TYR A 33 -15.82 16.93 15.65
N ILE A 34 -16.21 16.62 14.42
CA ILE A 34 -15.69 17.21 13.18
C ILE A 34 -16.85 17.68 12.29
N THR A 35 -16.56 18.57 11.35
CA THR A 35 -17.54 19.02 10.36
C THR A 35 -17.67 18.03 9.20
N GLU A 36 -18.75 18.13 8.41
CA GLU A 36 -18.88 17.38 7.16
C GLU A 36 -17.77 17.71 6.15
N GLU A 37 -17.30 18.95 6.14
CA GLU A 37 -16.19 19.40 5.30
C GLU A 37 -14.88 18.70 5.73
N ASP A 38 -14.56 18.69 7.02
CA ASP A 38 -13.38 17.99 7.55
C ASP A 38 -13.46 16.49 7.26
N PHE A 39 -14.64 15.88 7.49
CA PHE A 39 -14.87 14.47 7.19
C PHE A 39 -14.62 14.18 5.71
N THR A 40 -15.19 14.98 4.80
CA THR A 40 -15.06 14.77 3.35
C THR A 40 -13.59 14.86 2.93
N GLN A 41 -12.88 15.91 3.35
CA GLN A 41 -11.46 16.09 3.02
C GLN A 41 -10.59 14.96 3.58
N LEU A 42 -10.84 14.50 4.79
CA LEU A 42 -10.08 13.40 5.40
C LEU A 42 -10.42 12.06 4.75
N ASN A 43 -11.70 11.81 4.48
CA ASN A 43 -12.15 10.57 3.85
C ASN A 43 -11.59 10.44 2.42
N GLU A 44 -11.60 11.51 1.62
CA GLU A 44 -10.98 11.53 0.30
C GLU A 44 -9.49 11.19 0.35
N ARG A 45 -8.75 11.69 1.35
CA ARG A 45 -7.34 11.33 1.55
C ARG A 45 -7.17 9.83 1.83
N TYR A 46 -8.06 9.24 2.61
CA TYR A 46 -8.05 7.80 2.86
C TYR A 46 -8.37 6.99 1.60
N GLU A 47 -9.32 7.43 0.77
CA GLU A 47 -9.57 6.81 -0.54
C GLU A 47 -8.32 6.82 -1.44
N HIS A 48 -7.59 7.94 -1.45
CA HIS A 48 -6.30 8.00 -2.16
C HIS A 48 -5.26 7.03 -1.59
N ILE A 49 -5.19 6.87 -0.27
CA ILE A 49 -4.29 5.90 0.38
C ILE A 49 -4.67 4.47 -0.05
N PHE A 50 -5.96 4.10 -0.05
CA PHE A 50 -6.40 2.80 -0.54
C PHE A 50 -6.01 2.56 -2.00
N ALA A 51 -6.23 3.54 -2.87
CA ALA A 51 -5.83 3.44 -4.26
C ALA A 51 -4.33 3.20 -4.42
N MET A 52 -3.50 3.85 -3.59
CA MET A 52 -2.05 3.62 -3.55
C MET A 52 -1.71 2.22 -3.05
N LEU A 53 -2.29 1.76 -1.95
CA LEU A 53 -2.04 0.43 -1.37
C LEU A 53 -2.42 -0.68 -2.37
N ILE A 54 -3.60 -0.59 -2.98
CA ILE A 54 -4.06 -1.52 -4.03
C ILE A 54 -3.12 -1.50 -5.24
N THR A 55 -2.66 -0.31 -5.64
CA THR A 55 -1.70 -0.19 -6.75
C THR A 55 -0.36 -0.83 -6.40
N MET A 56 0.11 -0.68 -5.17
CA MET A 56 1.34 -1.30 -4.68
C MET A 56 1.22 -2.82 -4.60
N GLU A 57 0.06 -3.33 -4.19
CA GLU A 57 -0.25 -4.76 -4.16
C GLU A 57 -0.24 -5.36 -5.57
N LYS A 58 -0.97 -4.74 -6.51
CA LYS A 58 -0.98 -5.13 -7.94
C LYS A 58 0.40 -5.09 -8.58
N LYS A 59 1.26 -4.16 -8.14
CA LYS A 59 2.63 -3.99 -8.63
C LYS A 59 3.66 -4.62 -7.68
N ALA A 60 3.27 -5.52 -6.77
CA ALA A 60 4.15 -6.01 -5.72
C ALA A 60 5.46 -6.62 -6.24
N ASP A 61 5.42 -7.26 -7.41
CA ASP A 61 6.62 -7.78 -8.08
C ASP A 61 7.65 -6.68 -8.37
N THR A 62 7.21 -5.51 -8.80
CA THR A 62 8.11 -4.38 -9.07
C THR A 62 8.84 -3.89 -7.82
N PHE A 63 8.19 -3.94 -6.67
CA PHE A 63 8.75 -3.59 -5.35
C PHE A 63 9.58 -4.72 -4.75
N CYS A 64 9.32 -5.96 -5.17
CA CYS A 64 9.96 -7.17 -4.65
C CYS A 64 11.00 -7.79 -5.60
N ARG A 65 11.30 -7.13 -6.73
CA ARG A 65 12.41 -7.51 -7.61
C ARG A 65 13.69 -7.61 -6.79
N GLY A 66 14.14 -8.84 -6.59
CA GLY A 66 15.44 -9.12 -6.00
C GLY A 66 16.54 -8.55 -6.89
N VAL A 67 17.61 -8.08 -6.26
CA VAL A 67 18.90 -7.93 -6.95
C VAL A 67 19.33 -9.33 -7.39
N ASN A 68 18.90 -9.77 -8.57
CA ASN A 68 19.62 -10.74 -9.38
C ASN A 68 20.35 -9.95 -10.46
N ARG A 69 21.47 -9.32 -10.06
CA ARG A 69 22.55 -9.10 -11.01
C ARG A 69 23.42 -10.34 -10.95
N ASN A 70 23.58 -10.97 -12.12
CA ASN A 70 24.55 -12.02 -12.47
C ASN A 70 24.11 -13.48 -12.26
N SER A 71 23.54 -14.04 -13.34
CA SER A 71 23.95 -15.37 -13.84
C SER A 71 23.69 -15.59 -15.34
N GLN A 72 23.41 -14.54 -16.14
CA GLN A 72 23.27 -14.67 -17.60
C GLN A 72 24.37 -13.96 -18.43
N ASP A 73 25.34 -13.28 -17.79
CA ASP A 73 26.43 -12.58 -18.52
C ASP A 73 27.72 -13.42 -18.68
N LEU A 74 27.74 -14.71 -18.34
CA LEU A 74 28.93 -15.58 -18.46
C LEU A 74 28.94 -16.52 -19.67
N ASN A 75 27.99 -16.42 -20.60
CA ASN A 75 28.01 -17.19 -21.85
C ASN A 75 28.56 -16.41 -23.06
N GLY A 76 29.23 -15.27 -22.82
CA GLY A 76 29.80 -14.42 -23.88
C GLY A 76 31.33 -14.44 -24.03
N LEU A 77 32.07 -15.16 -23.17
CA LEU A 77 33.53 -15.28 -23.28
C LEU A 77 34.02 -16.70 -22.92
N SER A 78 33.77 -17.67 -23.81
CA SER A 78 34.73 -18.75 -24.04
C SER A 78 34.44 -19.43 -25.38
N LYS A 79 35.34 -19.16 -26.33
CA LYS A 79 35.46 -19.68 -27.71
C LYS A 79 34.58 -19.05 -28.77
#